data_AF-A0AA39TWB6-F1
#
_entry.id   AF-A0AA39TWB6-F1
#
_cell.length_a   1.000
_cell.length_b   1.000
_cell.length_c   1.000
_cell.angle_alpha   90.00
_cell.angle_beta   90.00
_cell.angle_gamma   90.00
#
_symmetry.space_group_name_H-M   'P 1'
#
loop_
_entity.id
_entity.type
_entity.pdbx_description
1 polymer ?
#
loop_
_entity_poly.entity_id
_entity_poly.type
_entity_poly.pdbx_seq_one_letter_code
_entity_poly.pdbx_strand_id
1 'polypeptide(L)'
;FPAKLSEACRHEIDHCNKCLTQHIKSTLDGHLASNEAVTNDIRCPSKGCGRRLLTDEINLYADAATAGKYTRQVHLESLQNAPNFRWCMRDGCPNGDVYSLTSTMITCTECRFKMCFRHEMEWHEGYTCDQYDKSGADT
;
A
#
# COMPACT_ATOMS: atom_id res chain seq x y z
N PHE A 1 0.61 -9.73 27.82
CA PHE A 1 1.62 -9.85 26.76
C PHE A 1 1.01 -10.57 25.55
N PRO A 2 1.53 -10.38 24.32
CA PRO A 2 0.99 -10.98 23.11
C PRO A 2 1.19 -12.50 23.06
N ALA A 3 0.19 -13.27 23.50
CA ALA A 3 0.28 -14.72 23.67
C ALA A 3 0.65 -15.49 22.39
N LYS A 4 0.09 -15.11 21.24
CA LYS A 4 0.39 -15.76 19.94
C LYS A 4 1.85 -15.55 19.52
N LEU A 5 2.45 -14.41 19.87
CA LEU A 5 3.88 -14.19 19.63
C LEU A 5 4.73 -15.03 20.59
N SER A 6 4.30 -15.25 21.83
CA SER A 6 5.02 -16.14 22.76
C SER A 6 5.10 -17.58 22.24
N GLU A 7 4.11 -18.03 21.47
CA GLU A 7 4.10 -19.36 20.83
C GLU A 7 4.93 -19.41 19.55
N ALA A 8 4.97 -18.31 18.79
CA ALA A 8 5.62 -18.24 17.48
C ALA A 8 7.09 -17.78 17.53
N CYS A 9 7.47 -16.94 18.50
CA CYS A 9 8.82 -16.43 18.66
C CYS A 9 9.67 -17.39 19.52
N ARG A 10 10.97 -17.48 19.21
CA ARG A 10 11.94 -18.28 19.99
C ARG A 10 12.63 -17.46 21.09
N HIS A 11 11.87 -16.60 21.77
CA HIS A 11 12.34 -15.76 22.87
C HIS A 11 11.18 -15.40 23.81
N GLU A 12 11.50 -14.98 25.03
CA GLU A 12 10.51 -14.41 25.94
C GLU A 12 10.01 -13.06 25.42
N ILE A 13 8.71 -12.81 25.50
CA ILE A 13 8.10 -11.57 25.01
C ILE A 13 8.30 -10.46 26.04
N ASP A 14 9.10 -9.46 25.68
CA ASP A 14 9.53 -8.34 26.51
C ASP A 14 8.66 -7.07 26.35
N HIS A 15 7.54 -7.16 25.62
CA HIS A 15 6.69 -6.02 25.28
C HIS A 15 5.20 -6.34 25.43
N CYS A 16 4.41 -5.35 25.89
CA CYS A 16 2.97 -5.54 26.07
C CYS A 16 2.19 -5.43 24.74
N ASN A 17 0.90 -5.80 24.76
CA ASN A 17 0.02 -5.68 23.58
C ASN A 17 -0.03 -4.24 23.05
N LYS A 18 -0.11 -3.24 23.93
CA LYS A 18 -0.17 -1.83 23.51
C LYS A 18 1.11 -1.40 22.77
N CYS A 19 2.28 -1.83 23.25
CA CYS A 19 3.55 -1.57 22.58
C CYS A 19 3.60 -2.25 21.21
N LEU A 20 3.09 -3.49 21.11
CA LEU A 20 3.01 -4.19 19.83
C LEU A 20 2.07 -3.48 18.84
N THR A 21 0.88 -3.06 19.28
CA THR A 21 -0.07 -2.31 18.45
C THR A 21 0.57 -1.02 17.93
N GLN A 22 1.25 -0.26 18.79
CA GLN A 22 1.93 0.97 18.41
C GLN A 22 3.07 0.71 17.42
N HIS A 23 3.87 -0.33 17.66
CA HIS A 23 4.96 -0.74 16.77
C HIS A 23 4.47 -1.11 15.37
N ILE A 24 3.41 -1.92 15.28
CA ILE A 24 2.79 -2.28 13.99
C ILE A 24 2.34 -1.02 13.25
N LYS A 25 1.66 -0.11 13.95
CA LYS A 25 1.15 1.14 13.36
C LYS A 25 2.28 2.03 12.85
N SER A 26 3.29 2.31 13.67
CA SER A 26 4.39 3.21 13.28
C SER A 26 5.24 2.63 12.16
N THR A 27 5.45 1.32 12.16
CA THR A 27 6.18 0.63 11.10
C THR A 27 5.41 0.70 9.78
N LEU A 28 4.10 0.41 9.82
CA LEU A 28 3.23 0.52 8.65
C LEU A 28 3.20 1.96 8.10
N ASP A 29 2.94 2.96 8.94
CA ASP A 29 2.88 4.36 8.52
C ASP A 29 4.23 4.82 7.94
N GLY A 30 5.36 4.31 8.47
CA GLY A 30 6.70 4.54 7.93
C GLY A 30 6.88 4.01 6.50
N HIS A 31 6.53 2.75 6.25
CA HIS A 31 6.61 2.15 4.91
C HIS A 31 5.70 2.84 3.89
N LEU A 32 4.48 3.21 4.32
CA LEU A 32 3.54 3.94 3.47
C LEU A 32 4.08 5.33 3.09
N ALA A 33 4.83 5.98 3.98
CA ALA A 33 5.43 7.29 3.71
C ALA A 33 6.68 7.20 2.79
N SER A 34 7.44 6.10 2.84
CA SER A 34 8.62 5.87 1.99
C SER A 34 8.32 5.14 0.69
N ASN A 35 7.06 4.78 0.43
CA ASN A 35 6.64 3.92 -0.69
C ASN A 35 7.36 2.55 -0.71
N GLU A 36 7.72 2.04 0.46
CA GLU A 36 8.31 0.70 0.61
C GLU A 36 7.23 -0.38 0.68
N ALA A 37 7.58 -1.60 0.24
CA ALA A 37 6.67 -2.74 0.30
C ALA A 37 6.35 -3.13 1.75
N VAL A 38 5.10 -2.98 2.15
CA VAL A 38 4.59 -3.28 3.50
C VAL A 38 4.59 -4.78 3.77
N THR A 39 4.39 -5.60 2.74
CA THR A 39 4.30 -7.06 2.88
C THR A 39 5.55 -7.70 3.51
N ASN A 40 6.72 -7.07 3.44
CA ASN A 40 7.97 -7.73 3.81
C ASN A 40 8.58 -7.35 5.17
N ASP A 41 8.05 -6.37 5.92
CA ASP A 41 8.91 -5.76 6.95
C ASP A 41 8.29 -5.37 8.30
N ILE A 42 7.05 -5.75 8.60
CA ILE A 42 6.57 -5.66 9.98
C ILE A 42 7.10 -6.85 10.79
N ARG A 43 8.14 -6.60 11.59
CA ARG A 43 8.86 -7.60 12.38
C ARG A 43 8.57 -7.49 13.88
N CYS A 44 8.85 -8.57 14.60
CA CYS A 44 8.82 -8.60 16.06
C CYS A 44 9.73 -7.49 16.61
N PRO A 45 9.23 -6.64 17.53
CA PRO A 45 10.00 -5.53 18.07
C PRO A 45 11.11 -5.96 19.04
N SER A 46 11.10 -7.21 19.52
CA SER A 46 12.14 -7.70 20.43
C SER A 46 13.49 -7.75 19.72
N LYS A 47 14.51 -7.21 20.41
CA LYS A 47 15.86 -7.06 19.88
C LYS A 47 16.43 -8.42 19.45
N GLY A 48 16.91 -8.49 18.21
CA GLY A 48 17.53 -9.68 17.66
C GLY A 48 16.57 -10.79 17.21
N CYS A 49 15.25 -10.61 17.37
CA CYS A 49 14.28 -11.60 16.88
C CYS A 49 14.18 -11.60 15.35
N GLY A 50 13.87 -10.44 14.75
CA GLY A 50 13.78 -10.28 13.30
C GLY A 50 12.65 -11.07 12.62
N ARG A 51 11.86 -11.85 13.37
CA ARG A 51 10.74 -12.63 12.83
C ARG A 51 9.67 -11.70 12.27
N ARG A 52 9.26 -11.94 11.02
CA ARG A 52 8.12 -11.26 10.41
C ARG A 52 6.81 -11.69 11.07
N LEU A 53 5.94 -10.73 11.32
CA LEU A 53 4.57 -11.01 11.75
C LEU A 53 3.76 -11.51 10.55
N LEU A 54 2.88 -12.47 10.79
CA LEU A 54 1.92 -12.95 9.82
C LEU A 54 0.72 -12.00 9.73
N THR A 55 0.00 -12.01 8.60
CA THR A 55 -1.22 -11.21 8.41
C THR A 55 -2.23 -11.41 9.53
N ASP A 56 -2.47 -12.66 9.97
CA ASP A 56 -3.38 -12.94 11.08
C ASP A 56 -2.89 -12.43 12.43
N GLU A 57 -1.57 -12.28 12.63
CA GLU A 57 -1.01 -11.68 13.84
C GLU A 57 -1.17 -10.16 13.80
N ILE A 58 -0.93 -9.55 12.64
CA ILE A 58 -1.14 -8.11 12.42
C ILE A 58 -2.62 -7.76 12.63
N ASN A 59 -3.53 -8.52 12.02
CA ASN A 59 -4.98 -8.31 12.18
C ASN A 59 -5.45 -8.54 13.63
N LEU A 60 -4.78 -9.41 14.38
CA LEU A 60 -5.11 -9.67 15.79
C LEU A 60 -4.62 -8.56 16.73
N TYR A 61 -3.45 -7.98 16.47
CA TYR A 61 -2.79 -7.06 17.40
C TYR A 61 -2.83 -5.59 16.99
N ALA A 62 -3.11 -5.28 15.73
CA ALA A 62 -3.32 -3.91 15.27
C ALA A 62 -4.71 -3.39 15.68
N ASP A 63 -4.85 -2.06 15.73
CA ASP A 63 -6.19 -1.46 15.74
C ASP A 63 -6.86 -1.63 14.37
N ALA A 64 -8.20 -1.52 14.34
CA ALA A 64 -9.00 -1.79 13.14
C ALA A 64 -8.60 -0.92 11.93
N ALA A 65 -8.24 0.35 12.17
CA ALA A 65 -7.82 1.25 11.10
C ALA A 65 -6.46 0.82 10.50
N THR A 66 -5.52 0.46 11.37
CA THR A 66 -4.19 -0.05 10.98
C THR A 66 -4.29 -1.39 10.25
N ALA A 67 -5.11 -2.32 10.74
CA ALA A 67 -5.36 -3.61 10.08
C ALA A 67 -6.00 -3.42 8.69
N GLY A 68 -6.95 -2.49 8.56
CA GLY A 68 -7.57 -2.12 7.29
C GLY A 68 -6.56 -1.55 6.29
N LYS A 69 -5.71 -0.61 6.72
CA LYS A 69 -4.61 -0.07 5.91
C LYS A 69 -3.66 -1.17 5.44
N TYR A 70 -3.21 -2.04 6.36
CA TYR A 70 -2.31 -3.14 6.04
C TYR A 70 -2.92 -4.08 5.00
N THR A 71 -4.15 -4.54 5.23
CA THR A 71 -4.86 -5.46 4.32
C THR A 71 -5.02 -4.85 2.92
N ARG A 72 -5.41 -3.57 2.86
CA ARG A 72 -5.52 -2.83 1.59
C ARG A 72 -4.18 -2.77 0.88
N GLN A 73 -3.10 -2.44 1.60
CA GLN A 73 -1.78 -2.32 0.99
C GLN A 73 -1.25 -3.66 0.48
N VAL A 74 -1.41 -4.74 1.24
CA VAL A 74 -1.06 -6.10 0.79
C VAL A 74 -1.80 -6.48 -0.49
N HIS A 75 -3.09 -6.13 -0.57
CA HIS A 75 -3.89 -6.36 -1.77
C HIS A 75 -3.35 -5.57 -2.98
N LEU A 76 -3.08 -4.27 -2.82
CA LEU A 76 -2.54 -3.44 -3.89
C LEU A 76 -1.17 -3.94 -4.36
N GLU A 77 -0.27 -4.29 -3.44
CA GLU A 77 1.05 -4.87 -3.76
C GLU A 77 0.94 -6.18 -4.54
N SER A 78 -0.09 -7.00 -4.27
CA SER A 78 -0.33 -8.23 -5.04
C SER A 78 -0.77 -7.98 -6.49
N LEU A 79 -1.35 -6.80 -6.77
CA LEU A 79 -1.84 -6.42 -8.08
C LEU A 79 -0.84 -5.56 -8.87
N GLN A 80 0.13 -4.94 -8.19
CA GLN A 80 0.94 -3.87 -8.76
C GLN A 80 1.79 -4.26 -9.98
N ASN A 81 2.07 -5.55 -10.14
CA ASN A 81 2.84 -6.08 -11.28
C ASN A 81 1.96 -6.39 -12.50
N ALA A 82 0.64 -6.26 -12.40
CA ALA A 82 -0.24 -6.44 -13.55
C ALA A 82 -0.02 -5.30 -14.56
N PRO A 83 0.05 -5.58 -15.88
CA PRO A 83 0.35 -4.57 -16.89
C PRO A 83 -0.67 -3.44 -16.97
N ASN A 84 -1.88 -3.70 -16.48
CA ASN A 84 -3.01 -2.78 -16.43
C ASN A 84 -3.30 -2.21 -15.04
N PHE A 85 -2.42 -2.44 -14.07
CA PHE A 85 -2.47 -1.77 -12.79
C PHE A 85 -1.95 -0.34 -12.91
N ARG A 86 -2.58 0.62 -12.24
CA ARG A 86 -2.08 1.99 -12.10
C ARG A 86 -2.27 2.49 -10.67
N TRP A 87 -1.25 3.13 -10.12
CA TRP A 87 -1.37 3.93 -8.90
C TRP A 87 -2.10 5.25 -9.20
N CYS A 88 -2.87 5.73 -8.23
CA CYS A 88 -3.46 7.05 -8.28
C CYS A 88 -2.36 8.10 -8.12
N MET A 89 -2.30 9.05 -9.05
CA MET A 89 -1.31 10.13 -9.04
C MET A 89 -1.73 11.36 -8.26
N ARG A 90 -2.91 11.34 -7.61
CA ARG A 90 -3.30 12.43 -6.71
C ARG A 90 -2.48 12.33 -5.43
N ASP A 91 -1.78 13.41 -5.10
CA ASP A 91 -1.07 13.56 -3.83
C ASP A 91 -1.97 13.17 -2.64
N GLY A 92 -1.44 12.29 -1.80
CA GLY A 92 -2.12 11.78 -0.61
C GLY A 92 -3.21 10.72 -0.88
N CYS A 93 -3.41 10.28 -2.13
CA CYS A 93 -4.31 9.17 -2.43
C CYS A 93 -3.53 7.85 -2.58
N PRO A 94 -3.57 6.93 -1.60
CA PRO A 94 -2.80 5.70 -1.63
C PRO A 94 -3.47 4.61 -2.50
N ASN A 95 -4.37 4.98 -3.42
CA ASN A 95 -5.16 4.02 -4.19
C ASN A 95 -4.42 3.55 -5.43
N GLY A 96 -4.64 2.30 -5.79
CA GLY A 96 -4.28 1.75 -7.09
C GLY A 96 -5.39 0.82 -7.52
N ASP A 97 -5.51 0.62 -8.83
CA ASP A 97 -6.55 -0.24 -9.37
C ASP A 97 -6.10 -0.88 -10.68
N VAL A 98 -6.80 -1.93 -11.07
CA VAL A 98 -6.61 -2.64 -12.32
C VAL A 98 -7.65 -2.14 -13.32
N TYR A 99 -7.20 -1.51 -14.38
CA TYR A 99 -8.06 -0.90 -15.39
C TYR A 99 -8.17 -1.77 -16.66
N SER A 100 -9.11 -1.45 -17.54
CA SER A 100 -9.12 -2.05 -18.88
C SER A 100 -7.92 -1.54 -19.69
N LEU A 101 -7.23 -2.43 -20.40
CA LEU A 101 -6.15 -2.06 -21.34
C LEU A 101 -6.64 -1.19 -22.50
N THR A 102 -7.96 -1.15 -22.76
CA THR A 102 -8.57 -0.31 -23.79
C THR A 102 -9.00 1.06 -23.28
N SER A 103 -8.95 1.30 -21.96
CA SER A 103 -9.28 2.60 -21.38
C SER A 103 -8.15 3.59 -21.65
N THR A 104 -8.50 4.79 -22.13
CA THR A 104 -7.55 5.90 -22.28
C THR A 104 -7.60 6.85 -21.10
N MET A 105 -8.82 7.19 -20.65
CA MET A 105 -9.07 7.90 -19.41
C MET A 105 -9.51 6.90 -18.34
N ILE A 106 -8.81 6.92 -17.21
CA ILE A 106 -9.17 6.15 -16.01
C ILE A 106 -9.53 7.11 -14.89
N THR A 107 -10.37 6.65 -13.96
CA THR A 107 -10.80 7.44 -12.80
C THR A 107 -10.50 6.65 -11.54
N CYS A 108 -9.79 7.26 -10.60
CA CYS A 108 -9.55 6.67 -9.29
C CYS A 108 -10.88 6.38 -8.60
N THR A 109 -11.04 5.14 -8.15
CA THR A 109 -12.25 4.67 -7.46
C THR A 109 -12.43 5.31 -6.10
N GLU A 110 -11.34 5.73 -5.45
CA GLU A 110 -11.32 6.37 -4.14
C GLU A 110 -11.57 7.89 -4.21
N CYS A 111 -10.69 8.64 -4.89
CA CYS A 111 -10.70 10.11 -4.85
C CYS A 111 -11.25 10.78 -6.11
N ARG A 112 -11.72 9.98 -7.09
CA ARG A 112 -12.28 10.44 -8.37
C ARG A 112 -11.30 11.22 -9.28
N PHE A 113 -10.01 11.19 -8.97
CA PHE A 113 -8.98 11.79 -9.83
C PHE A 113 -8.94 11.12 -11.21
N LYS A 114 -8.89 11.91 -12.27
CA LYS A 114 -8.84 11.41 -13.65
C LYS A 114 -7.41 11.36 -14.13
N MET A 115 -7.01 10.27 -14.75
CA MET A 115 -5.65 10.05 -15.23
C MET A 115 -5.67 9.49 -16.65
N CYS A 116 -4.64 9.80 -17.42
CA CYS A 116 -4.38 9.11 -18.67
C CYS A 116 -3.74 7.76 -18.39
N PHE A 117 -4.37 6.67 -18.83
CA PHE A 117 -3.84 5.31 -18.68
C PHE A 117 -2.55 5.11 -19.48
N ARG A 118 -2.48 5.71 -20.68
CA ARG A 118 -1.34 5.57 -21.61
C ARG A 118 -0.12 6.37 -21.16
N HIS A 119 -0.30 7.65 -20.84
CA HIS A 119 0.81 8.57 -20.53
C HIS A 119 1.15 8.60 -19.04
N GLU A 120 0.35 7.94 -18.19
CA GLU A 120 0.61 7.88 -16.74
C GLU A 120 0.79 9.28 -16.13
N MET A 121 -0.16 10.16 -16.45
CA MET A 121 -0.26 11.53 -15.92
C MET A 121 -1.71 11.94 -15.65
N GLU A 122 -1.92 13.15 -15.12
CA GLU A 122 -3.27 13.74 -15.04
C GLU A 122 -3.95 13.75 -16.42
N TRP A 123 -5.26 13.51 -16.45
CA TRP A 123 -6.00 13.48 -17.71
C TRP A 123 -5.91 14.82 -18.46
N HIS A 124 -5.46 14.76 -19.71
CA HIS A 124 -5.37 15.91 -20.61
C HIS A 124 -6.74 16.24 -21.21
N GLU A 125 -7.53 17.02 -20.48
CA GLU A 125 -8.86 17.44 -20.93
C GLU A 125 -8.80 18.13 -22.31
N GLY A 126 -9.72 17.75 -23.20
CA GLY A 126 -9.83 18.31 -24.55
C GLY A 126 -8.98 17.63 -25.63
N TYR A 127 -8.14 16.65 -25.27
CA TYR A 127 -7.31 15.91 -26.22
C TYR A 127 -7.56 14.40 -26.14
N THR A 128 -7.49 13.72 -27.29
CA THR A 128 -7.17 12.29 -27.31
C THR A 128 -5.68 12.10 -27.08
N CYS A 129 -5.24 10.89 -26.72
CA CYS A 129 -3.80 10.61 -26.55
C CYS A 129 -3.02 10.99 -27.82
N ASP A 130 -3.48 10.58 -28.99
CA ASP A 130 -2.79 10.88 -30.26
C ASP A 130 -2.75 12.38 -30.60
N GLN A 131 -3.71 13.18 -30.10
CA GLN A 131 -3.68 14.64 -30.26
C GLN A 131 -2.72 15.29 -29.25
N TYR A 132 -2.70 14.77 -28.02
CA TYR A 132 -1.78 15.20 -26.98
C TYR A 132 -0.33 14.98 -27.41
N ASP A 133 0.00 13.81 -27.95
CA ASP A 133 1.35 13.47 -28.45
C ASP A 133 1.83 14.46 -29.52
N LYS A 134 0.93 14.84 -30.45
CA LYS A 134 1.24 15.78 -31.53
C LYS A 134 1.41 17.21 -31.08
N SER A 135 0.86 17.57 -29.91
CA SER A 135 0.99 18.92 -29.37
C SER A 135 2.39 19.21 -28.83
N GLY A 136 3.22 18.18 -28.63
CA GLY A 136 4.54 18.31 -28.01
C GLY A 136 4.48 18.64 -26.51
N ALA A 137 3.32 18.50 -25.87
CA ALA A 137 3.14 18.72 -24.44
C ALA A 137 3.67 17.57 -23.55
N ASP A 138 4.17 16.50 -24.17
CA ASP A 138 4.71 15.28 -23.53
C ASP A 138 6.24 15.38 -23.25
N THR A 139 6.81 16.59 -23.24
CA THR A 139 8.24 16.85 -22.92
C THR A 139 8.42 17.71 -21.69
#